data_AF-A0A0M0LFA7-F1
#
_entry.id   AF-A0A0M0LFA7-F1
#
_cell.length_a   1.000
_cell.length_b   1.000
_cell.length_c   1.000
_cell.angle_alpha   90.00
_cell.angle_beta   90.00
_cell.angle_gamma   90.00
#
_symmetry.space_group_name_H-M   'P 1'
#
loop_
_entity.id
_entity.type
_entity.pdbx_description
1 polymer ?
#
loop_
_entity_poly.entity_id
_entity_poly.type
_entity_poly.pdbx_seq_one_letter_code
_entity_poly.pdbx_strand_id
1 'polypeptide(L)'
;MTYSYERFLNERALRTSEKVTLNNIGYETIELRKEEMDERFFTEQEFKALPKVCMVTAISYLMKSNEVYLMMDVYDENNQHHVKTVWLKNGEIQSAKD
;
A
#
# COMPACT_ATOMS: atom_id res chain seq x y z
N MET A 1 1.85 -15.73 -3.19
CA MET A 1 1.76 -14.63 -4.18
C MET A 1 3.11 -13.95 -4.22
N THR A 2 3.74 -13.81 -5.39
CA THR A 2 4.99 -13.02 -5.52
C THR A 2 4.59 -11.61 -5.91
N TYR A 3 4.64 -10.67 -4.96
CA TYR A 3 4.32 -9.27 -5.24
C TYR A 3 5.30 -8.73 -6.31
N SER A 4 4.78 -8.18 -7.41
CA SER A 4 5.64 -7.55 -8.43
C SER A 4 6.01 -6.14 -7.99
N TYR A 5 7.28 -5.97 -7.63
CA TYR A 5 7.89 -4.68 -7.30
C TYR A 5 7.75 -3.63 -8.40
N GLU A 6 7.43 -4.03 -9.64
CA GLU A 6 7.25 -3.12 -10.77
C GLU A 6 6.06 -2.16 -10.56
N ARG A 7 4.95 -2.64 -9.97
CA ARG A 7 3.79 -1.79 -9.67
C ARG A 7 4.18 -0.67 -8.71
N PHE A 8 4.91 -1.03 -7.65
CA PHE A 8 5.47 -0.07 -6.70
C PHE A 8 6.37 0.96 -7.40
N LEU A 9 7.31 0.52 -8.24
CA LEU A 9 8.24 1.41 -8.93
C LEU A 9 7.52 2.40 -9.86
N ASN A 10 6.47 1.95 -10.55
CA ASN A 10 5.65 2.79 -11.44
C ASN A 10 4.85 3.83 -10.64
N GLU A 11 4.15 3.41 -9.58
CA GLU A 11 3.36 4.31 -8.73
C GLU A 11 4.24 5.31 -7.97
N ARG A 12 5.45 4.90 -7.56
CA ARG A 12 6.43 5.78 -6.92
C ARG A 12 6.89 6.90 -7.85
N ALA A 13 7.13 6.60 -9.12
CA ALA A 13 7.60 7.58 -10.10
C ALA A 13 6.62 8.76 -10.27
N LEU A 14 5.33 8.54 -10.02
CA LEU A 14 4.30 9.58 -10.05
C LEU A 14 4.34 10.52 -8.83
N ARG A 15 4.99 10.10 -7.73
CA ARG A 15 4.96 10.79 -6.42
C ARG A 15 6.30 11.38 -6.02
N THR A 16 7.40 10.85 -6.55
CA THR A 16 8.76 11.27 -6.19
C THR A 16 9.62 11.38 -7.44
N SER A 17 10.46 12.42 -7.52
CA SER A 17 11.50 12.55 -8.56
C SER A 17 12.78 11.78 -8.21
N GLU A 18 12.91 11.29 -6.98
CA GLU A 18 14.11 10.57 -6.52
C GLU A 18 14.12 9.12 -7.00
N LYS A 19 15.30 8.62 -7.39
CA LYS A 19 15.52 7.19 -7.69
C LYS A 19 15.80 6.44 -6.38
N VAL A 20 14.81 5.66 -5.92
CA VAL A 20 14.98 4.72 -4.79
C VAL A 20 15.57 3.41 -5.32
N THR A 21 16.61 2.90 -4.64
CA THR A 21 17.20 1.58 -4.89
C THR A 21 16.51 0.52 -4.04
N LEU A 22 16.47 -0.72 -4.52
CA LEU A 22 15.80 -1.85 -3.82
C LEU A 22 16.30 -2.06 -2.38
N ASN A 23 17.56 -1.72 -2.09
CA ASN A 23 18.16 -1.84 -0.76
C ASN A 23 17.53 -0.92 0.29
N ASN A 24 16.79 0.12 -0.13
CA ASN A 24 16.13 1.06 0.75
C ASN A 24 14.65 0.72 0.97
N ILE A 25 14.21 -0.46 0.54
CA ILE A 25 12.81 -0.85 0.53
C ILE A 25 12.62 -2.08 1.40
N GLY A 26 11.83 -1.92 2.46
CA GLY A 26 11.27 -3.03 3.22
C GLY A 26 9.92 -3.40 2.63
N TYR A 27 9.64 -4.69 2.50
CA TYR A 27 8.30 -5.14 2.16
C TYR A 27 7.89 -6.35 2.98
N GLU A 28 6.61 -6.40 3.31
CA GLU A 28 5.98 -7.53 3.97
C GLU A 28 4.58 -7.73 3.39
N THR A 29 4.15 -8.98 3.36
CA THR A 29 2.77 -9.32 3.05
C THR A 29 2.18 -9.99 4.27
N ILE A 30 1.11 -9.40 4.80
CA ILE A 30 0.38 -9.90 5.97
C ILE A 30 -1.06 -10.21 5.58
N GLU A 31 -1.62 -11.21 6.24
CA GLU A 31 -3.04 -11.51 6.18
C GLU A 31 -3.73 -10.75 7.31
N LEU A 32 -4.80 -10.01 6.99
CA LEU A 32 -5.61 -9.29 7.96
C LEU A 32 -7.09 -9.62 7.76
N ARG A 33 -7.80 -9.84 8.86
CA ARG A 33 -9.25 -9.88 8.86
C ARG A 33 -9.78 -8.47 8.64
N LYS A 34 -10.96 -8.36 8.04
CA LYS A 34 -11.66 -7.09 7.85
C LYS A 34 -11.73 -6.23 9.12
N GLU A 35 -11.94 -6.87 10.27
CA GLU A 35 -12.03 -6.23 11.59
C GLU A 35 -10.70 -5.65 12.09
N GLU A 36 -9.58 -6.12 11.56
CA GLU A 36 -8.22 -5.64 11.86
C GLU A 36 -7.77 -4.52 10.92
N MET A 37 -8.55 -4.27 9.86
CA MET A 37 -8.28 -3.18 8.92
C MET A 37 -8.69 -1.84 9.52
N ASP A 38 -7.84 -0.83 9.39
CA ASP A 38 -8.17 0.53 9.82
C ASP A 38 -9.16 1.18 8.84
N GLU A 39 -10.41 1.35 9.29
CA GLU A 39 -11.50 1.96 8.54
C GLU A 39 -11.15 3.33 7.95
N ARG A 40 -10.23 4.09 8.57
CA ARG A 40 -9.85 5.43 8.13
C ARG A 40 -9.16 5.45 6.76
N PHE A 41 -8.67 4.30 6.30
CA PHE A 41 -8.10 4.16 4.95
C PHE A 41 -9.15 3.93 3.85
N PHE A 42 -10.42 3.80 4.22
CA PHE A 42 -11.50 3.43 3.33
C PHE A 42 -12.67 4.41 3.45
N THR A 43 -13.38 4.62 2.35
CA THR A 43 -14.74 5.13 2.40
C THR A 43 -15.67 4.05 2.98
N GLU A 44 -16.83 4.46 3.48
CA GLU A 44 -17.81 3.50 4.03
C GLU A 44 -18.20 2.42 3.02
N GLN A 45 -18.31 2.76 1.73
CA GLN A 45 -18.66 1.81 0.68
C GLN A 45 -17.52 0.82 0.40
N GLU A 46 -16.28 1.30 0.30
CA GLU A 46 -15.10 0.44 0.12
C GLU A 46 -14.94 -0.51 1.31
N PHE A 47 -15.08 0.02 2.53
CA PHE A 47 -14.95 -0.80 3.73
C PHE A 47 -16.04 -1.88 3.79
N LYS A 48 -17.29 -1.55 3.45
CA LYS A 48 -18.37 -2.55 3.36
C LYS A 48 -18.06 -3.62 2.31
N ALA A 49 -17.46 -3.26 1.19
CA ALA A 49 -17.09 -4.18 0.12
C ALA A 49 -15.84 -5.02 0.40
N LEU A 50 -15.06 -4.73 1.45
CA LEU A 50 -13.89 -5.55 1.80
C LEU A 50 -14.29 -7.01 2.07
N PRO A 51 -13.50 -7.98 1.56
CA PRO A 51 -13.67 -9.38 1.89
C PRO A 51 -13.40 -9.62 3.38
N LYS A 52 -13.80 -10.79 3.90
CA LYS A 52 -13.60 -11.15 5.31
C LYS A 52 -12.12 -11.18 5.69
N VAL A 53 -11.27 -11.58 4.76
CA VAL A 53 -9.82 -11.68 4.89
C VAL A 53 -9.19 -10.99 3.69
N CYS A 54 -8.22 -10.13 3.97
CA CYS A 54 -7.46 -9.36 3.00
C CYS A 54 -5.98 -9.73 3.09
N MET A 55 -5.32 -9.81 1.95
CA MET A 55 -3.86 -9.85 1.88
C MET A 55 -3.35 -8.42 1.70
N VAL A 56 -2.57 -7.92 2.65
CA VAL A 56 -2.00 -6.57 2.61
C VAL A 56 -0.51 -6.67 2.36
N THR A 57 -0.06 -6.13 1.23
CA THR A 57 1.37 -5.97 0.96
C THR A 57 1.78 -4.54 1.28
N ALA A 58 2.58 -4.39 2.33
CA ALA A 58 3.14 -3.13 2.79
C ALA A 58 4.56 -2.96 2.25
N ILE A 59 4.86 -1.79 1.70
CA ILE A 59 6.17 -1.43 1.16
C ILE A 59 6.57 -0.09 1.76
N SER A 60 7.60 -0.11 2.61
CA SER A 60 8.14 1.07 3.25
C SER A 60 9.48 1.46 2.64
N TYR A 61 9.72 2.76 2.49
CA TYR A 61 11.03 3.27 2.08
C TYR A 61 11.33 4.62 2.71
N LEU A 62 12.61 4.84 3.00
CA LEU A 62 13.15 6.09 3.54
C LEU A 62 13.85 6.86 2.41
N MET A 63 13.40 8.08 2.16
CA MET A 63 14.07 8.98 1.22
C MET A 63 15.30 9.64 1.85
N LYS A 64 16.20 10.19 1.02
CA LYS A 64 17.36 10.94 1.53
C LYS A 64 16.96 12.22 2.25
N SER A 65 15.79 12.77 1.94
CA SER A 65 15.14 13.86 2.67
C SER A 65 14.67 13.47 4.08
N ASN A 66 14.87 12.21 4.48
CA ASN A 66 14.40 11.61 5.74
C ASN A 66 12.87 11.50 5.82
N GLU A 67 12.18 11.62 4.69
CA GLU A 67 10.75 11.36 4.58
C GLU A 67 10.50 9.85 4.43
N VAL A 68 9.55 9.33 5.21
CA VAL A 68 9.15 7.93 5.16
C VAL A 68 7.91 7.80 4.28
N TYR A 69 7.94 6.88 3.34
CA TYR A 69 6.78 6.54 2.55
C TYR A 69 6.38 5.11 2.82
N LEU A 70 5.08 4.88 2.93
CA LEU A 70 4.49 3.55 3.01
C LEU A 70 3.45 3.44 1.90
N MET A 71 3.55 2.37 1.11
CA MET A 71 2.48 1.95 0.22
C MET A 71 1.90 0.66 0.76
N MET A 72 0.58 0.54 0.83
CA MET A 72 -0.11 -0.69 1.16
C MET A 72 -1.05 -1.06 0.03
N ASP A 73 -0.80 -2.17 -0.64
CA ASP A 73 -1.75 -2.76 -1.55
C ASP A 73 -2.59 -3.81 -0.83
N VAL A 74 -3.90 -3.62 -0.87
CA VAL A 74 -4.90 -4.52 -0.30
C VAL A 74 -5.46 -5.38 -1.43
N TYR A 75 -5.41 -6.70 -1.23
CA TYR A 75 -5.93 -7.69 -2.16
C TYR A 75 -6.99 -8.56 -1.46
N ASP A 76 -7.95 -9.04 -2.23
CA ASP A 76 -8.84 -10.10 -1.78
C ASP A 76 -8.08 -11.44 -1.78
N GLU A 77 -8.08 -12.12 -0.64
CA GLU A 77 -7.39 -13.39 -0.47
C GLU A 77 -7.91 -14.47 -1.43
N ASN A 78 -9.21 -14.47 -1.75
CA ASN A 78 -9.85 -15.58 -2.47
C ASN A 78 -9.56 -15.56 -3.97
N ASN A 79 -9.55 -14.38 -4.57
CA ASN A 79 -9.42 -14.20 -6.03
C ASN A 79 -8.18 -13.39 -6.41
N GLN A 80 -7.44 -12.90 -5.40
CA GLN A 80 -6.22 -12.13 -5.60
C GLN A 80 -6.42 -10.80 -6.34
N HIS A 81 -7.66 -10.32 -6.41
CA HIS A 81 -8.01 -9.05 -7.03
C HIS A 81 -7.51 -7.89 -6.17
N HIS A 82 -6.95 -6.87 -6.83
CA HIS A 82 -6.55 -5.64 -6.16
C HIS A 82 -7.80 -4.88 -5.71
N VAL A 83 -7.85 -4.53 -4.44
CA VAL A 83 -8.98 -3.81 -3.84
C VAL A 83 -8.65 -2.32 -3.72
N LYS A 84 -7.49 -1.99 -3.15
CA LYS A 84 -7.11 -0.61 -2.89
C LYS A 84 -5.61 -0.46 -2.72
N THR A 85 -5.09 0.69 -3.14
CA THR A 85 -3.73 1.13 -2.79
C THR A 85 -3.85 2.29 -1.82
N VAL A 86 -3.22 2.17 -0.66
CA VAL A 86 -3.09 3.24 0.33
C VAL A 86 -1.67 3.76 0.28
N TRP A 87 -1.52 5.08 0.25
CA TRP A 87 -0.22 5.74 0.32
C TRP A 87 -0.15 6.57 1.59
N LEU A 88 0.93 6.43 2.35
CA LEU A 88 1.27 7.30 3.47
C LEU A 88 2.59 8.00 3.20
N LYS A 89 2.69 9.26 3.62
CA LYS A 89 3.93 10.02 3.73
C LYS A 89 4.06 10.50 5.17
N ASN A 90 5.13 10.12 5.85
CA ASN A 90 5.36 10.41 7.27
C ASN A 90 4.16 10.01 8.16
N GLY A 91 3.47 8.93 7.82
CA GLY A 91 2.27 8.45 8.54
C GLY A 91 0.96 9.11 8.11
N GLU A 92 0.98 10.12 7.24
CA GLU A 92 -0.22 10.81 6.76
C GLU A 92 -0.67 10.27 5.40
N ILE A 93 -1.97 9.97 5.27
CA ILE A 93 -2.57 9.49 4.03
C ILE A 93 -2.36 10.51 2.91
N GLN A 94 -1.79 10.03 1.81
CA GLN A 94 -1.69 10.79 0.57
C GLN A 94 -2.90 10.42 -0.28
N SER A 95 -3.78 11.40 -0.52
CA SER A 95 -4.84 11.24 -1.51
C SER A 95 -4.21 10.92 -2.87
N ALA A 96 -4.80 9.95 -3.58
CA ALA A 96 -4.48 9.78 -4.99
C ALA A 96 -4.82 11.11 -5.69
N LYS A 97 -3.88 11.64 -6.48
CA LYS A 97 -4.22 12.72 -7.40
C LYS A 97 -5.16 12.12 -8.43
N ASP A 98 -6.41 12.59 -8.46
CA ASP A 98 -7.37 12.30 -9.52
C ASP A 98 -6.82 12.66 -10.91
#